data_AF-A0A846MEE0-F1
#
_entry.id   AF-A0A846MEE0-F1
#
_cell.length_a   1.000
_cell.length_b   1.000
_cell.length_c   1.000
_cell.angle_alpha   90.00
_cell.angle_beta   90.00
_cell.angle_gamma   90.00
#
_symmetry.space_group_name_H-M   'P 1'
#
loop_
_entity.id
_entity.type
_entity.pdbx_description
1 polymer ?
#
loop_
_entity_poly.entity_id
_entity_poly.type
_entity_poly.pdbx_seq_one_letter_code
_entity_poly.pdbx_strand_id
1 'polypeptide(L)'
;MELIALGYLGSVFWLLKGTTPAQKRWIGGMFSLLIAIFVIGSLWIRYQTGFFHFSRMEWYNTDGSIPLGKWAVPWYIVFVLLLLLLILFRFIQKIKTMPANKRWLPFVLAVFFTLVYLSAAYFSLFFVAFLFFPFAP
;
A
#
# COMPACT_ATOMS: atom_id res chain seq x y z
N MET A 1 8.70 2.64 8.00
CA MET A 1 7.57 1.96 7.34
C MET A 1 6.25 2.68 7.57
N GLU A 2 6.09 3.26 8.76
CA GLU A 2 4.96 4.04 9.25
C GLU A 2 4.73 5.28 8.39
N LEU A 3 5.78 6.03 8.04
CA LEU A 3 5.67 7.17 7.13
C LEU A 3 5.15 6.76 5.74
N ILE A 4 5.57 5.59 5.23
CA ILE A 4 5.09 5.07 3.95
C ILE A 4 3.62 4.66 4.07
N ALA A 5 3.22 4.02 5.17
CA ALA A 5 1.82 3.68 5.44
C ALA A 5 0.93 4.93 5.55
N LEU A 6 1.43 6.00 6.16
CA LEU A 6 0.73 7.30 6.21
C LEU A 6 0.65 7.95 4.82
N GLY A 7 1.72 7.91 4.03
CA GLY A 7 1.70 8.37 2.64
C GLY A 7 0.70 7.60 1.76
N TYR A 8 0.60 6.29 1.98
CA TYR A 8 -0.43 5.44 1.37
C TYR A 8 -1.83 5.88 1.78
N LEU A 9 -2.08 6.12 3.07
CA LEU A 9 -3.37 6.62 3.56
C LEU A 9 -3.72 7.98 2.93
N GLY A 10 -2.75 8.88 2.81
CA GLY A 10 -2.91 10.16 2.13
C GLY A 10 -3.34 10.00 0.68
N SER A 11 -2.70 9.07 -0.04
CA SER A 11 -3.05 8.73 -1.43
C SER A 11 -4.49 8.19 -1.54
N VAL A 12 -4.90 7.34 -0.60
CA VAL A 12 -6.28 6.81 -0.52
C VAL A 12 -7.29 7.94 -0.31
N PHE A 13 -7.07 8.82 0.66
CA PHE A 13 -7.99 9.93 0.92
C PHE A 13 -8.04 10.94 -0.24
N TRP A 14 -6.91 11.15 -0.93
CA TRP A 14 -6.87 11.96 -2.13
C TRP A 14 -7.69 11.32 -3.27
N LEU A 15 -7.56 10.01 -3.48
CA LEU A 15 -8.38 9.25 -4.42
C LEU A 15 -9.86 9.21 -4.02
N LEU A 16 -10.20 9.31 -2.74
CA LEU A 16 -11.60 9.40 -2.30
C LEU A 16 -12.19 10.82 -2.41
N LYS A 17 -11.41 11.83 -2.82
CA LYS A 17 -11.91 13.21 -2.94
C LYS A 17 -13.03 13.29 -3.99
N GLY A 18 -14.23 13.72 -3.60
CA GLY A 18 -15.37 13.83 -4.51
C GLY A 18 -16.15 12.54 -4.72
N THR A 19 -15.91 11.48 -3.94
CA THR A 19 -16.90 10.40 -3.76
C THR A 19 -18.00 10.83 -2.79
N THR A 20 -19.08 10.06 -2.68
CA THR A 20 -20.13 10.36 -1.70
C THR A 20 -19.61 10.26 -0.26
N PRO A 21 -20.20 10.99 0.71
CA PRO A 21 -19.79 10.91 2.10
C PRO A 21 -19.85 9.49 2.68
N ALA A 22 -20.87 8.72 2.28
CA ALA A 22 -21.03 7.32 2.67
C ALA A 22 -19.87 6.45 2.15
N GLN A 23 -19.51 6.58 0.86
CA GLN A 23 -18.38 5.85 0.26
C GLN A 23 -17.05 6.25 0.91
N LYS A 24 -16.85 7.55 1.16
CA LYS A 24 -15.64 8.05 1.81
C LYS A 24 -15.48 7.49 3.22
N ARG A 25 -16.55 7.41 4.00
CA ARG A 25 -16.54 6.86 5.36
C ARG A 25 -16.28 5.35 5.36
N TRP A 26 -16.98 4.60 4.51
CA TRP A 26 -16.82 3.15 4.43
C TRP A 26 -15.44 2.73 3.88
N ILE A 27 -15.07 3.23 2.70
CA ILE A 27 -13.80 2.87 2.07
C ILE A 27 -12.63 3.46 2.88
N GLY A 28 -12.70 4.74 3.24
CA GLY A 28 -11.66 5.37 4.06
C GLY A 28 -11.49 4.69 5.42
N GLY A 29 -12.59 4.31 6.07
CA GLY A 29 -12.57 3.56 7.33
C GLY A 29 -11.91 2.20 7.20
N MET A 30 -12.25 1.43 6.16
CA MET A 30 -11.64 0.12 5.89
C MET A 30 -10.12 0.23 5.68
N PHE A 31 -9.67 1.18 4.85
CA PHE A 31 -8.24 1.40 4.62
C PHE A 31 -7.53 1.89 5.89
N SER A 32 -8.17 2.74 6.68
CA SER A 32 -7.60 3.21 7.96
C SER A 32 -7.45 2.08 8.96
N LEU A 33 -8.46 1.19 9.06
CA LEU A 33 -8.41 0.01 9.92
C LEU A 33 -7.29 -0.95 9.51
N LEU A 34 -7.16 -1.23 8.20
CA LEU A 34 -6.09 -2.09 7.68
C LEU A 34 -4.70 -1.53 7.99
N ILE A 35 -4.52 -0.21 7.86
CA ILE A 35 -3.25 0.44 8.22
C ILE A 35 -3.01 0.36 9.73
N ALA A 36 -4.04 0.56 10.56
CA ALA A 36 -3.90 0.40 12.00
C ALA A 36 -3.45 -1.02 12.37
N ILE A 37 -4.06 -2.05 11.77
CA ILE A 37 -3.65 -3.46 11.97
C ILE A 37 -2.19 -3.66 11.53
N PHE A 38 -1.81 -3.17 10.35
CA PHE A 38 -0.46 -3.28 9.83
C PHE A 38 0.59 -2.63 10.76
N VAL A 39 0.29 -1.41 11.25
CA VAL A 39 1.16 -0.65 12.14
C VAL A 39 1.28 -1.35 13.50
N ILE A 40 0.15 -1.75 14.10
CA ILE A 40 0.15 -2.46 15.39
C ILE A 40 0.95 -3.77 15.28
N GLY A 41 0.72 -4.57 14.24
CA GLY A 41 1.48 -5.80 14.00
C GLY A 41 2.98 -5.54 13.80
N SER A 42 3.33 -4.48 13.07
CA SER A 42 4.73 -4.08 12.87
C SER A 42 5.41 -3.68 14.18
N LEU A 43 4.72 -2.90 15.03
CA LEU A 43 5.23 -2.49 16.35
C LEU A 43 5.38 -3.69 17.28
N TRP A 44 4.40 -4.61 17.26
CA TRP A 44 4.44 -5.83 18.05
C TRP A 44 5.62 -6.72 17.67
N ILE A 45 5.88 -6.93 16.38
CA ILE A 45 7.03 -7.72 15.91
C ILE A 45 8.35 -7.05 16.31
N ARG A 46 8.45 -5.72 16.19
CA ARG A 46 9.64 -4.97 16.65
C ARG A 46 9.87 -5.11 18.15
N TYR A 47 8.80 -5.11 18.94
CA TYR A 47 8.87 -5.35 20.38
C TYR A 47 9.41 -6.76 20.67
N GLN A 48 8.85 -7.80 20.02
CA GLN A 48 9.29 -9.18 20.22
C GLN A 48 10.71 -9.46 19.76
N THR A 49 11.19 -8.77 18.72
CA THR A 49 12.54 -8.94 18.18
C THR A 49 13.58 -8.09 18.92
N GLY A 50 13.21 -7.36 19.98
CA GLY A 50 14.15 -6.57 20.78
C GLY A 50 14.60 -5.26 20.11
N PHE A 51 13.88 -4.77 19.09
CA PHE A 51 14.25 -3.55 18.35
C PHE A 51 14.44 -2.31 19.25
N PHE A 52 13.70 -2.24 20.37
CA PHE A 52 13.77 -1.12 21.31
C PHE A 52 14.87 -1.26 22.36
N HIS A 53 15.51 -2.43 22.46
CA HIS A 53 16.55 -2.72 23.45
C HIS A 53 17.94 -2.84 22.82
N PHE A 54 18.02 -3.28 21.56
CA PHE A 54 19.28 -3.40 20.83
C PHE A 54 19.62 -2.14 20.04
N SER A 55 20.92 -1.92 19.79
CA SER A 55 21.31 -0.99 18.73
C SER A 55 20.80 -1.48 17.37
N ARG A 56 20.59 -0.57 16.42
CA ARG A 56 20.05 -0.93 15.08
C ARG A 56 20.89 -2.00 14.38
N MET A 57 22.21 -1.94 14.53
CA MET A 57 23.14 -2.91 13.93
C MET A 57 23.04 -4.28 14.61
N GLU A 58 22.98 -4.35 15.94
CA GLU A 58 22.79 -5.61 16.66
C GLU A 58 21.47 -6.28 16.30
N TRP A 59 20.39 -5.52 16.26
CA TRP A 59 19.07 -6.05 15.87
C TRP A 59 19.07 -6.63 14.45
N TYR A 60 19.81 -5.99 13.54
CA TYR A 60 19.95 -6.48 12.16
C TYR A 60 20.82 -7.74 12.09
N ASN A 61 21.90 -7.79 12.88
CA ASN A 61 22.81 -8.92 12.96
C ASN A 61 22.18 -10.15 13.66
N THR A 62 21.14 -9.96 14.47
CA THR A 62 20.34 -11.04 15.07
C THR A 62 19.13 -11.41 14.21
N ASP A 63 19.14 -11.09 12.92
CA ASP A 63 18.06 -11.39 11.97
C ASP A 63 16.69 -10.81 12.36
N GLY A 64 16.64 -9.77 13.19
CA GLY A 64 15.40 -9.15 13.67
C GLY A 64 14.55 -8.56 12.54
N SER A 65 15.17 -8.23 11.41
CA SER A 65 14.51 -7.73 10.20
C SER A 65 13.70 -8.79 9.46
N ILE A 66 14.04 -10.08 9.57
CA ILE A 66 13.40 -11.18 8.83
C ILE A 66 11.93 -11.36 9.24
N PRO A 67 11.57 -11.46 10.55
CA PRO A 67 10.17 -11.51 10.97
C PRO A 67 9.35 -10.30 10.49
N LEU A 68 9.95 -9.11 10.51
CA LEU A 68 9.30 -7.89 10.06
C LEU A 68 9.07 -7.92 8.54
N GLY A 69 9.99 -8.47 7.76
CA GLY A 69 9.83 -8.71 6.32
C GLY A 69 8.72 -9.70 6.00
N LYS A 70 8.64 -10.80 6.75
CA LYS A 70 7.58 -11.82 6.58
C LYS A 70 6.18 -11.26 6.84
N TRP A 71 6.08 -10.22 7.68
CA TRP A 71 4.86 -9.44 7.85
C TRP A 71 4.68 -8.41 6.74
N ALA A 72 5.70 -7.61 6.45
CA ALA A 72 5.57 -6.45 5.57
C ALA A 72 5.35 -6.79 4.09
N VAL A 73 5.98 -7.85 3.57
CA VAL A 73 5.87 -8.20 2.14
C VAL A 73 4.45 -8.63 1.75
N PRO A 74 3.77 -9.56 2.46
CA PRO A 74 2.37 -9.89 2.15
C PRO A 74 1.44 -8.67 2.27
N TRP A 75 1.61 -7.85 3.32
CA TRP A 75 0.81 -6.64 3.51
C TRP A 75 1.03 -5.60 2.42
N TYR A 76 2.26 -5.46 1.93
CA TYR A 76 2.57 -4.63 0.78
C TYR A 76 1.76 -5.06 -0.45
N ILE A 77 1.71 -6.35 -0.75
CA ILE A 77 0.93 -6.89 -1.89
C ILE A 77 -0.56 -6.57 -1.71
N VAL A 78 -1.10 -6.77 -0.50
CA VAL A 78 -2.50 -6.45 -0.18
C VAL A 78 -2.78 -4.96 -0.40
N PHE A 79 -1.93 -4.07 0.10
CA PHE A 79 -2.10 -2.62 -0.09
C PHE A 79 -1.99 -2.21 -1.56
N VAL A 80 -1.06 -2.79 -2.31
CA VAL A 80 -0.93 -2.52 -3.74
C VAL A 80 -2.20 -2.89 -4.50
N LEU A 81 -2.77 -4.07 -4.23
CA LEU A 81 -3.98 -4.54 -4.88
C LEU A 81 -5.20 -3.70 -4.51
N LEU A 82 -5.36 -3.36 -3.23
CA LEU A 82 -6.47 -2.54 -2.76
C LEU A 82 -6.43 -1.12 -3.37
N LEU A 83 -5.25 -0.53 -3.47
CA LEU A 83 -5.10 0.79 -4.09
C LEU A 83 -5.32 0.73 -5.60
N LEU A 84 -4.89 -0.34 -6.28
CA LEU A 84 -5.23 -0.57 -7.69
C LEU A 84 -6.75 -0.64 -7.89
N LEU A 85 -7.45 -1.40 -7.04
CA LEU A 85 -8.92 -1.47 -7.09
C LEU A 85 -9.56 -0.10 -6.89
N LEU A 86 -9.02 0.73 -5.99
CA LEU A 86 -9.52 2.09 -5.77
C LEU A 86 -9.28 3.00 -6.98
N ILE A 87 -8.12 2.90 -7.63
CA ILE A 87 -7.81 3.63 -8.87
C ILE A 87 -8.79 3.23 -9.97
N LEU A 88 -8.97 1.92 -10.20
CA LEU A 88 -9.90 1.39 -11.20
C LEU A 88 -11.35 1.82 -10.91
N PHE A 89 -11.78 1.72 -9.66
CA PHE A 89 -13.10 2.19 -9.21
C PHE A 89 -13.34 3.65 -9.60
N ARG A 90 -12.34 4.51 -9.43
CA ARG A 90 -12.42 5.94 -9.79
C ARG A 90 -12.52 6.16 -11.29
N PHE A 91 -11.74 5.44 -12.08
CA PHE A 91 -11.86 5.49 -13.53
C PHE A 91 -13.23 4.99 -14.01
N ILE A 92 -13.74 3.91 -13.44
CA ILE A 92 -15.08 3.38 -13.77
C ILE A 92 -16.17 4.40 -13.44
N GLN A 93 -16.14 5.01 -12.24
CA GLN A 93 -17.09 6.07 -11.89
C GLN A 93 -17.02 7.25 -12.88
N LYS A 94 -15.80 7.64 -13.29
CA LYS A 94 -15.62 8.72 -14.25
C LYS A 94 -16.16 8.35 -15.64
N ILE A 95 -15.90 7.14 -16.12
CA ILE A 95 -16.41 6.64 -17.42
C ILE A 95 -17.94 6.61 -17.43
N LYS A 96 -18.58 6.17 -16.33
CA LYS A 96 -20.05 6.10 -16.22
C LYS A 96 -20.73 7.46 -16.33
N THR A 97 -20.06 8.53 -15.90
CA THR A 97 -20.60 9.90 -15.93
C THR A 97 -20.35 10.62 -17.27
N MET A 98 -19.57 10.02 -18.18
CA MET A 98 -19.25 10.63 -19.48
C MET A 98 -20.16 10.14 -20.62
N PRO A 99 -20.43 11.01 -21.62
CA PRO A 99 -21.12 10.62 -22.85
C PRO A 99 -20.29 9.60 -23.64
N ALA A 100 -20.96 8.66 -24.33
CA ALA A 100 -20.34 7.47 -24.93
C ALA A 100 -19.16 7.79 -25.87
N ASN A 101 -19.28 8.86 -26.65
CA ASN A 101 -18.24 9.33 -27.58
C ASN A 101 -16.95 9.85 -26.93
N LYS A 102 -16.97 10.14 -25.61
CA LYS A 102 -15.79 10.61 -24.85
C LYS A 102 -15.26 9.57 -23.86
N ARG A 103 -15.87 8.38 -23.77
CA ARG A 103 -15.49 7.32 -22.82
C ARG A 103 -14.16 6.65 -23.14
N TRP A 104 -13.72 6.70 -24.40
CA TRP A 104 -12.48 6.06 -24.82
C TRP A 104 -11.25 6.68 -24.14
N LEU A 105 -11.21 8.01 -23.96
CA LEU A 105 -10.08 8.71 -23.37
C LEU A 105 -9.81 8.29 -21.89
N PRO A 106 -10.77 8.36 -20.96
CA PRO A 106 -10.56 7.88 -19.59
C PRO A 106 -10.30 6.38 -19.52
N PHE A 107 -10.79 5.59 -20.48
CA PHE A 107 -10.47 4.16 -20.56
C PHE A 107 -9.00 3.93 -20.91
N VAL A 108 -8.48 4.59 -21.96
CA VAL A 108 -7.06 4.51 -22.34
C VAL A 108 -6.17 4.98 -21.19
N LEU A 109 -6.52 6.08 -20.54
CA LEU A 109 -5.81 6.56 -19.34
C LEU A 109 -5.85 5.53 -18.21
N ALA A 110 -7.00 4.88 -17.96
CA ALA A 110 -7.11 3.86 -16.92
C ALA A 110 -6.15 2.69 -17.18
N VAL A 111 -6.05 2.22 -18.42
CA VAL A 111 -5.12 1.15 -18.81
C VAL A 111 -3.67 1.61 -18.62
N PHE A 112 -3.33 2.79 -19.12
CA PHE A 112 -1.97 3.34 -18.98
C PHE A 112 -1.55 3.49 -17.51
N PHE A 113 -2.39 4.12 -16.68
CA PHE A 113 -2.10 4.28 -15.25
C PHE A 113 -2.02 2.95 -14.52
N THR A 114 -2.84 1.96 -14.90
CA THR A 114 -2.75 0.60 -14.35
C THR A 114 -1.40 -0.03 -14.66
N LEU A 115 -0.92 0.05 -15.90
CA LEU A 115 0.38 -0.50 -16.30
C LEU A 115 1.52 0.19 -15.55
N VAL A 116 1.54 1.54 -15.53
CA VAL A 116 2.55 2.31 -14.82
C VAL A 116 2.55 1.98 -13.33
N TYR A 117 1.36 1.89 -12.72
CA TYR A 117 1.21 1.54 -11.32
C TYR A 117 1.73 0.14 -11.01
N LEU A 118 1.39 -0.86 -11.82
CA LEU A 118 1.85 -2.24 -11.64
C LEU A 118 3.37 -2.34 -11.81
N SER A 119 3.96 -1.64 -12.79
CA SER A 119 5.42 -1.58 -12.94
C SER A 119 6.08 -0.95 -11.72
N ALA A 120 5.59 0.21 -11.26
CA ALA A 120 6.13 0.88 -10.07
C ALA A 120 5.97 0.02 -8.80
N ALA A 121 4.84 -0.67 -8.66
CA ALA A 121 4.60 -1.59 -7.55
C ALA A 121 5.56 -2.80 -7.60
N TYR A 122 5.78 -3.37 -8.78
CA TYR A 122 6.74 -4.46 -8.94
C TYR A 122 8.16 -4.03 -8.57
N PHE A 123 8.63 -2.87 -9.07
CA PHE A 123 9.94 -2.34 -8.70
C PHE A 123 10.04 -2.03 -7.21
N SER A 124 9.01 -1.43 -6.60
CA SER A 124 9.03 -1.15 -5.16
C SER A 124 8.94 -2.41 -4.29
N LEU A 125 8.28 -3.47 -4.76
CA LEU A 125 8.31 -4.79 -4.10
C LEU A 125 9.74 -5.32 -3.97
N PHE A 126 10.56 -5.17 -5.02
CA PHE A 126 11.98 -5.55 -4.97
C PHE A 126 12.72 -4.80 -3.85
N PHE A 127 12.54 -3.48 -3.75
CA PHE A 127 13.15 -2.69 -2.67
C PHE A 127 12.64 -3.11 -1.28
N VAL A 128 11.33 -3.34 -1.14
CA VAL A 128 10.75 -3.79 0.13
C VAL A 128 11.34 -5.14 0.54
N ALA A 129 11.39 -6.11 -0.38
CA ALA A 129 11.98 -7.42 -0.12
C ALA A 129 13.47 -7.30 0.24
N PHE A 130 14.25 -6.56 -0.54
CA PHE A 130 15.69 -6.41 -0.33
C PHE A 130 16.03 -5.76 1.02
N LEU A 131 15.23 -4.79 1.49
CA LEU A 131 15.43 -4.14 2.79
C LEU A 131 15.31 -5.11 3.98
N PHE A 132 14.45 -6.12 3.86
CA PHE A 132 14.23 -7.11 4.93
C PHE A 132 14.99 -8.42 4.72
N PHE A 133 15.38 -8.72 3.47
CA PHE A 133 16.02 -9.96 3.06
C PHE A 133 17.23 -9.65 2.14
N PRO A 134 18.27 -8.95 2.63
CA PRO A 134 19.41 -8.55 1.81
C PRO A 134 20.26 -9.73 1.30
N PHE A 135 20.26 -10.84 2.06
CA PHE A 135 21.12 -12.02 1.85
C PHE A 135 20.37 -13.34 2.05
N ALA A 136 19.05 -13.37 1.82
CA ALA A 136 18.33 -14.64 1.79
C ALA A 136 18.93 -15.51 0.67
N PRO A 137 19.31 -16.78 0.95
CA PRO A 137 20.00 -17.64 0.00
C PRO A 137 19.21 -17.89 -1.28
#